data_AF-A0A6A6HXH7-F1
#
_entry.id   AF-A0A6A6HXH7-F1
#
_cell.length_a   1.000
_cell.length_b   1.000
_cell.length_c   1.000
_cell.angle_alpha   90.00
_cell.angle_beta   90.00
_cell.angle_gamma   90.00
#
_symmetry.space_group_name_H-M   'P 1'
#
loop_
_entity.id
_entity.type
_entity.pdbx_description
1 polymer ?
#
loop_
_entity_poly.entity_id
_entity_poly.type
_entity_poly.pdbx_seq_one_letter_code
_entity_poly.pdbx_strand_id
1 'polypeptide(L)'
;MRLLQVESGKIEEFLSDDDIPSYAILSHTWGGEEVTLADWEDMEEGKLRRMQGYAKIRYCRDQAMEDGLKWVWVDTCCIDKRSSAELSEAINSMFRWYRNATVCYAYLSDVSGSDDIKQSMSKSRWFTRGWTLQELLAPSLVTFYSMEWQSLGTKSELLQLLSSITLIEEEFLLSKDLQHASIAKRMSWASRRDTSKIEDRAYCLLGIFDINMPLIYGEGKKAFRRLQKEILEATPDDHTLFAW
;
A
#
# COMPACT_ATOMS: atom_id res chain seq x y z
N MET A 1 9.54 -12.36 3.78
CA MET A 1 9.42 -10.88 3.65
C MET A 1 10.79 -10.24 3.82
N ARG A 2 11.17 -9.24 3.02
CA ARG A 2 12.41 -8.46 3.28
C ARG A 2 12.11 -7.13 3.96
N LEU A 3 13.03 -6.68 4.80
CA LEU A 3 12.98 -5.37 5.46
C LEU A 3 14.31 -4.63 5.28
N LEU A 4 14.21 -3.32 5.18
CA LEU A 4 15.35 -2.41 5.11
C LEU A 4 15.68 -1.88 6.50
N GLN A 5 16.90 -2.12 6.98
CA GLN A 5 17.37 -1.61 8.26
C GLN A 5 17.65 -0.10 8.16
N VAL A 6 17.12 0.68 9.10
CA VAL A 6 17.03 2.14 8.98
C VAL A 6 18.36 2.89 9.06
N GLU A 7 19.36 2.39 9.79
CA GLU A 7 20.67 3.04 9.97
C GLU A 7 21.67 2.64 8.87
N SER A 8 21.92 1.34 8.74
CA SER A 8 22.86 0.73 7.81
C SER A 8 22.38 0.72 6.36
N GLY A 9 21.06 0.76 6.13
CA GLY A 9 20.49 0.57 4.80
C GLY A 9 20.64 -0.87 4.28
N LYS A 10 20.97 -1.83 5.14
CA LYS A 10 21.03 -3.25 4.76
C LYS A 10 19.63 -3.84 4.64
N ILE A 11 19.40 -4.62 3.59
CA ILE A 11 18.17 -5.39 3.43
C ILE A 11 18.38 -6.78 4.04
N GLU A 12 17.43 -7.23 4.87
CA GLU A 12 17.43 -8.55 5.47
C GLU A 12 16.13 -9.29 5.16
N GLU A 13 16.23 -10.60 5.00
CA GLU A 13 15.11 -11.48 4.68
C GLU A 13 14.66 -12.25 5.92
N PHE A 14 13.36 -12.22 6.18
CA PHE A 14 12.67 -12.91 7.26
C PHE A 14 11.77 -13.97 6.65
N LEU A 15 12.05 -15.24 6.95
CA LEU A 15 11.40 -16.40 6.32
C LEU A 15 10.11 -16.83 7.04
N SER A 16 10.02 -16.59 8.35
CA SER A 16 8.82 -16.85 9.16
C SER A 16 8.14 -15.55 9.53
N ASP A 17 6.81 -15.56 9.58
CA ASP A 17 6.03 -14.44 10.11
C ASP A 17 6.35 -14.17 11.59
N ASP A 18 6.71 -15.21 12.35
CA ASP A 18 7.09 -15.10 13.77
C ASP A 18 8.44 -14.39 13.98
N ASP A 19 9.29 -14.36 12.94
CA ASP A 19 10.61 -13.72 13.01
C ASP A 19 10.57 -12.25 12.58
N ILE A 20 9.43 -11.77 12.05
CA ILE A 20 9.31 -10.40 11.54
C ILE A 20 9.31 -9.42 12.72
N PRO A 21 10.34 -8.55 12.86
CA PRO A 21 10.40 -7.56 13.93
C PRO A 21 9.38 -6.44 13.69
N SER A 22 9.12 -5.57 14.68
CA SER A 22 8.33 -4.35 14.43
C SER A 22 8.97 -3.48 13.34
N TYR A 23 8.16 -3.05 12.37
CA TYR A 23 8.59 -2.22 11.24
C TYR A 23 7.58 -1.10 10.96
N ALA A 24 8.04 -0.05 10.28
CA ALA A 24 7.17 0.90 9.57
C ALA A 24 7.04 0.50 8.10
N ILE A 25 5.95 0.90 7.45
CA ILE A 25 5.71 0.60 6.04
C ILE A 25 5.47 1.88 5.25
N LEU A 26 6.06 2.00 4.06
CA LEU A 26 5.89 3.16 3.18
C LEU A 26 4.80 2.91 2.15
N SER A 27 3.69 3.64 2.27
CA SER A 27 2.69 3.77 1.22
C SER A 27 2.99 4.98 0.36
N HIS A 28 3.06 4.81 -0.96
CA HIS A 28 3.39 5.89 -1.87
C HIS A 28 2.93 5.60 -3.30
N THR A 29 2.89 6.63 -4.14
CA THR A 29 2.66 6.43 -5.57
C THR A 29 3.98 6.43 -6.33
N TRP A 30 4.16 5.45 -7.22
CA TRP A 30 5.40 5.37 -8.00
C TRP A 30 5.54 6.60 -8.92
N GLY A 31 6.76 7.12 -8.97
CA GLY A 31 7.19 8.25 -9.78
C GLY A 31 8.32 7.86 -10.74
N GLY A 32 9.17 8.83 -11.09
CA GLY A 32 10.37 8.59 -11.88
C GLY A 32 11.48 7.97 -11.05
N GLU A 33 12.32 7.15 -11.70
CA GLU A 33 13.55 6.56 -11.13
C GLU A 33 13.35 5.93 -9.75
N GLU A 34 12.42 4.98 -9.69
CA GLU A 34 12.19 4.17 -8.49
C GLU A 34 13.40 3.31 -8.15
N VAL A 35 13.77 3.28 -6.87
CA VAL A 35 14.87 2.43 -6.41
C VAL A 35 14.36 1.01 -6.22
N THR A 36 14.81 0.11 -7.08
CA THR A 36 14.47 -1.31 -7.02
C THR A 36 15.39 -2.07 -6.07
N LEU A 37 15.05 -3.32 -5.75
CA LEU A 37 15.95 -4.21 -5.00
C LEU A 37 17.29 -4.40 -5.73
N ALA A 38 17.24 -4.60 -7.05
CA ALA A 38 18.44 -4.75 -7.87
C ALA A 38 19.32 -3.50 -7.81
N ASP A 39 18.73 -2.31 -7.91
CA ASP A 39 19.50 -1.06 -7.76
C ASP A 39 20.18 -1.00 -6.40
N TRP A 40 19.47 -1.38 -5.33
CA TRP A 40 19.97 -1.37 -3.96
C TRP A 40 21.15 -2.34 -3.75
N GLU A 41 21.13 -3.48 -4.43
CA GLU A 41 22.19 -4.50 -4.37
C GLU A 41 23.41 -4.14 -5.24
N ASP A 42 23.16 -3.61 -6.43
CA ASP A 42 24.19 -3.49 -7.48
C ASP A 42 24.83 -2.09 -7.56
N MET A 43 24.16 -1.05 -7.04
CA MET A 43 24.63 0.33 -7.18
C MET A 43 25.40 0.84 -5.96
N GLU A 44 26.46 1.60 -6.23
CA GLU A 44 27.11 2.39 -5.20
C GLU A 44 26.15 3.40 -4.57
N GLU A 45 26.28 3.61 -3.26
CA GLU A 45 25.39 4.46 -2.45
C GLU A 45 25.24 5.89 -3.03
N GLY A 46 26.33 6.46 -3.58
CA GLY A 46 26.30 7.78 -4.20
C GLY A 46 25.44 7.85 -5.48
N LYS A 47 25.23 6.74 -6.19
CA LYS A 47 24.31 6.67 -7.32
C LYS A 47 22.86 6.50 -6.84
N LEU A 48 22.63 5.63 -5.85
CA LEU A 48 21.32 5.45 -5.23
C LEU A 48 20.75 6.79 -4.73
N ARG A 49 21.57 7.56 -4.00
CA ARG A 49 21.21 8.87 -3.45
C ARG A 49 20.80 9.91 -4.49
N ARG A 50 21.14 9.72 -5.77
CA ARG A 50 20.79 10.62 -6.87
C ARG A 50 19.49 10.24 -7.57
N MET A 51 19.00 9.02 -7.38
CA MET A 51 17.73 8.57 -7.97
C MET A 51 16.57 9.33 -7.34
N GLN A 52 15.63 9.79 -8.16
CA GLN A 52 14.47 10.53 -7.67
C GLN A 52 13.66 9.77 -6.61
N GLY A 53 13.48 8.44 -6.78
CA GLY A 53 12.77 7.58 -5.84
C GLY A 53 13.47 7.36 -4.49
N TYR A 54 14.76 7.71 -4.36
CA TYR A 54 15.51 7.49 -3.13
C TYR A 54 15.04 8.40 -1.98
N ALA A 55 14.59 9.62 -2.30
CA ALA A 55 14.25 10.63 -1.30
C ALA A 55 13.18 10.14 -0.31
N LYS A 56 12.09 9.53 -0.79
CA LYS A 56 11.02 8.97 0.05
C LYS A 56 11.46 7.77 0.89
N ILE A 57 12.41 6.96 0.41
CA ILE A 57 12.98 5.85 1.18
C ILE A 57 13.81 6.41 2.33
N ARG A 58 14.63 7.43 2.06
CA ARG A 58 15.38 8.14 3.09
C ARG A 58 14.44 8.75 4.12
N TYR A 59 13.43 9.50 3.70
CA TYR A 59 12.47 10.10 4.62
C TYR A 59 11.76 9.06 5.50
N CYS A 60 11.34 7.94 4.90
CA CYS A 60 10.73 6.82 5.62
C CYS A 60 11.67 6.24 6.68
N ARG A 61 12.95 6.05 6.35
CA ARG A 61 13.98 5.58 7.30
C ARG A 61 14.20 6.59 8.42
N ASP A 62 14.35 7.87 8.07
CA ASP A 62 14.57 8.95 9.03
C ASP A 62 13.40 9.03 10.03
N GLN A 63 12.16 9.00 9.53
CA GLN A 63 10.96 8.97 10.38
C GLN A 63 10.86 7.70 11.23
N ALA A 64 11.18 6.53 10.68
CA ALA A 64 11.18 5.29 11.45
C ALA A 64 12.20 5.34 12.60
N MET A 65 13.37 5.96 12.41
CA MET A 65 14.34 6.17 13.49
C MET A 65 13.79 7.08 14.58
N GLU A 66 13.11 8.17 14.21
CA GLU A 66 12.45 9.08 15.17
C GLU A 66 11.35 8.37 15.97
N ASP A 67 10.61 7.48 15.32
CA ASP A 67 9.53 6.68 15.92
C ASP A 67 10.05 5.44 16.68
N GLY A 68 11.38 5.25 16.76
CA GLY A 68 12.02 4.16 17.51
C GLY A 68 11.99 2.79 16.82
N LEU A 69 11.73 2.75 15.51
CA LEU A 69 11.68 1.55 14.69
C LEU A 69 12.99 1.31 13.95
N LYS A 70 13.43 0.05 13.93
CA LYS A 70 14.72 -0.36 13.31
C LYS A 70 14.58 -0.78 11.85
N TRP A 71 13.36 -0.99 11.39
CA TRP A 71 13.06 -1.62 10.12
C TRP A 71 11.97 -0.87 9.38
N VAL A 72 12.13 -0.75 8.07
CA VAL A 72 11.11 -0.25 7.16
C VAL A 72 10.86 -1.23 6.02
N TRP A 73 9.62 -1.28 5.55
CA TRP A 73 9.25 -1.97 4.33
C TRP A 73 8.88 -0.96 3.25
N VAL A 74 9.46 -1.14 2.06
CA VAL A 74 9.14 -0.36 0.85
C VAL A 74 9.03 -1.31 -0.33
N ASP A 75 7.87 -1.36 -0.98
CA ASP A 75 7.56 -2.32 -2.05
C ASP A 75 8.55 -2.29 -3.23
N THR A 76 9.18 -1.13 -3.50
CA THR A 76 10.14 -0.99 -4.60
C THR A 76 11.44 -1.72 -4.35
N CYS A 77 11.97 -1.67 -3.13
CA CYS A 77 13.25 -2.28 -2.79
C CYS A 77 13.16 -3.52 -1.88
N CYS A 78 12.00 -3.81 -1.28
CA CYS A 78 11.81 -4.99 -0.42
C CYS A 78 11.18 -6.20 -1.15
N ILE A 79 10.78 -6.04 -2.41
CA ILE A 79 10.25 -7.12 -3.26
C ILE A 79 11.19 -7.32 -4.45
N ASP A 80 11.66 -8.55 -4.68
CA ASP A 80 12.32 -8.91 -5.92
C ASP A 80 11.30 -9.07 -7.04
N LYS A 81 11.08 -7.99 -7.78
CA LYS A 81 10.17 -7.96 -8.94
C LYS A 81 10.70 -8.78 -10.13
N ARG A 82 11.95 -9.27 -10.09
CA ARG A 82 12.53 -10.17 -11.11
C ARG A 82 12.08 -11.62 -10.90
N SER A 83 11.74 -11.98 -9.66
CA SER A 83 11.22 -13.31 -9.30
C SER A 83 9.69 -13.32 -9.34
N SER A 84 9.12 -14.02 -10.31
CA SER A 84 7.65 -14.15 -10.42
C SER A 84 7.03 -14.86 -9.23
N ALA A 85 7.75 -15.84 -8.64
CA ALA A 85 7.33 -16.55 -7.45
C ALA A 85 7.26 -15.59 -6.25
N GLU A 86 8.31 -14.81 -6.02
CA GLU A 86 8.35 -13.86 -4.91
C GLU A 86 7.33 -12.73 -5.10
N LEU A 87 7.19 -12.19 -6.31
CA LEU A 87 6.19 -11.18 -6.61
C LEU A 87 4.76 -11.70 -6.33
N SER A 88 4.50 -12.96 -6.67
CA SER A 88 3.21 -13.61 -6.39
C SER A 88 2.96 -13.76 -4.90
N GLU A 89 3.95 -14.22 -4.13
CA GLU A 89 3.86 -14.32 -2.67
C GLU A 89 3.65 -12.96 -2.02
N ALA A 90 4.40 -11.95 -2.48
CA ALA A 90 4.36 -10.61 -1.94
C ALA A 90 3.00 -9.94 -2.12
N ILE A 91 2.43 -9.99 -3.32
CA ILE A 91 1.10 -9.41 -3.58
C ILE A 91 0.01 -10.13 -2.79
N ASN A 92 0.09 -11.46 -2.64
CA ASN A 92 -0.86 -12.22 -1.82
C ASN A 92 -0.70 -11.93 -0.32
N SER A 93 0.47 -11.47 0.12
CA SER A 93 0.77 -11.14 1.52
C SER A 93 0.65 -9.65 1.85
N MET A 94 0.57 -8.77 0.85
CA MET A 94 0.78 -7.33 1.02
C MET A 94 -0.21 -6.70 2.00
N PHE A 95 -1.49 -7.07 1.92
CA PHE A 95 -2.50 -6.57 2.85
C PHE A 95 -2.16 -6.92 4.30
N ARG A 96 -1.70 -8.15 4.55
CA ARG A 96 -1.27 -8.60 5.87
C ARG A 96 -0.02 -7.84 6.32
N TRP A 97 0.93 -7.58 5.44
CA TRP A 97 2.10 -6.77 5.76
C TRP A 97 1.74 -5.31 6.09
N TYR A 98 0.76 -4.72 5.41
CA TYR A 98 0.24 -3.41 5.81
C TYR A 98 -0.51 -3.46 7.14
N ARG A 99 -1.32 -4.50 7.39
CA ARG A 99 -2.05 -4.69 8.64
C ARG A 99 -1.12 -4.86 9.85
N ASN A 100 -0.02 -5.59 9.69
CA ASN A 100 0.90 -5.91 10.77
C ASN A 100 1.99 -4.84 10.98
N ALA A 101 2.09 -3.84 10.09
CA ALA A 101 3.03 -2.75 10.29
C ALA A 101 2.68 -1.94 11.55
N THR A 102 3.69 -1.46 12.25
CA THR A 102 3.51 -0.61 13.45
C THR A 102 2.88 0.72 13.06
N VAL A 103 3.31 1.26 11.92
CA VAL A 103 2.81 2.50 11.34
C VAL A 103 3.00 2.46 9.82
N CYS A 104 2.02 2.98 9.10
CA CYS A 104 2.12 3.25 7.68
C CYS A 104 2.37 4.74 7.43
N TYR A 105 3.49 5.08 6.82
CA TYR A 105 3.74 6.44 6.34
C TYR A 105 3.17 6.57 4.93
N ALA A 106 2.09 7.33 4.76
CA ALA A 106 1.50 7.63 3.47
C ALA A 106 2.11 8.91 2.89
N TYR A 107 2.97 8.77 1.89
CA TYR A 107 3.66 9.88 1.25
C TYR A 107 2.90 10.40 0.02
N LEU A 108 2.43 11.64 0.12
CA LEU A 108 1.64 12.32 -0.91
C LEU A 108 2.56 13.27 -1.69
N SER A 109 3.20 12.73 -2.72
CA SER A 109 4.21 13.41 -3.54
C SER A 109 3.69 14.65 -4.31
N ASP A 110 2.38 14.86 -4.36
CA ASP A 110 1.68 15.93 -5.08
C ASP A 110 0.86 16.85 -4.17
N VAL A 111 1.12 16.80 -2.85
CA VAL A 111 0.51 17.68 -1.86
C VAL A 111 1.60 18.49 -1.16
N SER A 112 1.49 19.81 -1.18
CA SER A 112 2.36 20.70 -0.40
C SER A 112 1.75 21.00 0.97
N GLY A 113 2.60 21.10 2.00
CA GLY A 113 2.15 21.38 3.37
C GLY A 113 1.67 22.82 3.62
N SER A 114 1.93 23.76 2.69
CA SER A 114 1.48 25.16 2.82
C SER A 114 0.08 25.45 2.27
N ASP A 115 -0.51 24.49 1.56
CA ASP A 115 -1.81 24.67 0.90
C ASP A 115 -2.97 24.36 1.84
N ASP A 116 -4.19 24.73 1.43
CA ASP A 116 -5.40 24.16 2.05
C ASP A 116 -5.38 22.63 1.90
N ILE A 117 -5.01 21.95 2.98
CA ILE A 117 -4.84 20.50 3.08
C ILE A 117 -6.07 19.76 2.53
N LYS A 118 -7.28 20.28 2.81
CA LYS A 118 -8.52 19.65 2.32
C LYS A 118 -8.58 19.66 0.80
N GLN A 119 -8.25 20.80 0.19
CA GLN A 119 -8.28 20.94 -1.25
C GLN A 119 -7.15 20.16 -1.92
N SER A 120 -5.93 20.19 -1.38
CA SER A 120 -4.77 19.50 -1.96
C SER A 120 -4.88 17.98 -1.85
N MET A 121 -5.24 17.44 -0.68
CA MET A 121 -5.42 16.00 -0.49
C MET A 121 -6.54 15.44 -1.37
N SER A 122 -7.66 16.14 -1.53
CA SER A 122 -8.77 15.66 -2.37
C SER A 122 -8.41 15.48 -3.86
N LYS A 123 -7.36 16.15 -4.33
CA LYS A 123 -6.84 16.05 -5.69
C LYS A 123 -5.62 15.14 -5.81
N SER A 124 -5.09 14.65 -4.68
CA SER A 124 -3.90 13.82 -4.69
C SER A 124 -4.14 12.52 -5.44
N ARG A 125 -3.19 12.18 -6.30
CA ARG A 125 -3.16 10.91 -7.02
C ARG A 125 -3.12 9.72 -6.07
N TRP A 126 -2.65 9.89 -4.82
CA TRP A 126 -2.63 8.80 -3.85
C TRP A 126 -4.02 8.22 -3.63
N PHE A 127 -5.09 9.03 -3.60
CA PHE A 127 -6.45 8.54 -3.42
C PHE A 127 -7.07 7.89 -4.66
N THR A 128 -6.45 8.04 -5.83
CA THR A 128 -6.93 7.44 -7.08
C THR A 128 -6.16 6.19 -7.50
N ARG A 129 -5.09 5.79 -6.80
CA ARG A 129 -4.38 4.53 -7.10
C ARG A 129 -5.10 3.33 -6.52
N GLY A 130 -5.15 2.22 -7.27
CA GLY A 130 -5.76 0.98 -6.80
C GLY A 130 -5.08 0.41 -5.54
N TRP A 131 -3.75 0.31 -5.56
CA TRP A 131 -2.96 -0.27 -4.46
C TRP A 131 -3.12 0.47 -3.14
N THR A 132 -3.16 1.81 -3.15
CA THR A 132 -3.28 2.61 -1.93
C THR A 132 -4.60 2.39 -1.17
N LEU A 133 -5.58 1.69 -1.74
CA LEU A 133 -6.82 1.34 -1.03
C LEU A 133 -6.56 0.38 0.12
N GLN A 134 -5.83 -0.71 -0.14
CA GLN A 134 -5.44 -1.62 0.92
C GLN A 134 -4.43 -0.96 1.87
N GLU A 135 -3.58 -0.08 1.37
CA GLU A 135 -2.60 0.66 2.18
C GLU A 135 -3.28 1.66 3.14
N LEU A 136 -4.49 2.13 2.80
CA LEU A 136 -5.34 2.93 3.69
C LEU A 136 -6.07 2.08 4.73
N LEU A 137 -6.65 0.96 4.29
CA LEU A 137 -7.60 0.16 5.07
C LEU A 137 -6.94 -0.87 5.98
N ALA A 138 -5.81 -1.46 5.55
CA ALA A 138 -5.17 -2.54 6.28
C ALA A 138 -4.47 -2.08 7.57
N PRO A 139 -3.64 -1.01 7.57
CA PRO A 139 -2.92 -0.59 8.77
C PRO A 139 -3.87 0.02 9.81
N SER A 140 -3.61 -0.23 11.09
CA SER A 140 -4.32 0.43 12.20
C SER A 140 -3.93 1.91 12.31
N LEU A 141 -2.65 2.23 12.10
CA LEU A 141 -2.10 3.58 12.13
C LEU A 141 -1.54 3.97 10.76
N VAL A 142 -2.05 5.09 10.23
CA VAL A 142 -1.52 5.73 9.01
C VAL A 142 -1.25 7.19 9.33
N THR A 143 -0.04 7.66 9.04
CA THR A 143 0.35 9.06 9.13
C THR A 143 0.63 9.59 7.73
N PHE A 144 -0.02 10.70 7.36
CA PHE A 144 0.10 11.31 6.03
C PHE A 144 1.21 12.35 6.03
N TYR A 145 2.04 12.32 4.99
CA TYR A 145 3.15 13.24 4.79
C TYR A 145 3.04 13.94 3.44
N SER A 146 3.33 15.25 3.43
CA SER A 146 3.41 16.08 2.22
C SER A 146 4.64 15.73 1.36
N MET A 147 4.77 16.34 0.18
CA MET A 147 5.94 16.21 -0.69
C MET A 147 7.24 16.73 -0.04
N GLU A 148 7.14 17.63 0.95
CA GLU A 148 8.26 18.13 1.76
C GLU A 148 8.49 17.30 3.04
N TRP A 149 7.80 16.16 3.19
CA TRP A 149 7.79 15.32 4.38
C TRP A 149 7.28 16.04 5.64
N GLN A 150 6.32 16.95 5.48
CA GLN A 150 5.63 17.55 6.62
C GLN A 150 4.42 16.69 7.01
N SER A 151 4.23 16.45 8.31
CA SER A 151 3.06 15.71 8.79
C SER A 151 1.78 16.49 8.49
N LEU A 152 0.86 15.84 7.78
CA LEU A 152 -0.47 16.34 7.44
C LEU A 152 -1.53 15.88 8.44
N GLY A 153 -1.19 14.93 9.32
CA GLY A 153 -2.09 14.31 10.28
C GLY A 153 -2.20 12.81 10.10
N THR A 154 -2.81 12.16 11.08
CA THR A 154 -3.10 10.72 11.10
C THR A 154 -4.44 10.41 10.46
N LYS A 155 -4.67 9.14 10.11
CA LYS A 155 -5.95 8.64 9.61
C LYS A 155 -7.12 8.98 10.54
N SER A 156 -6.91 8.90 11.84
CA SER A 156 -7.94 9.22 12.84
C SER A 156 -8.21 10.71 12.93
N GLU A 157 -7.19 11.56 12.83
CA GLU A 157 -7.36 13.03 12.84
C GLU A 157 -8.03 13.54 11.56
N LEU A 158 -7.78 12.89 10.42
CA LEU A 158 -8.29 13.26 9.10
C LEU A 158 -9.56 12.50 8.70
N LEU A 159 -10.21 11.81 9.64
CA LEU A 159 -11.28 10.84 9.37
C LEU A 159 -12.41 11.38 8.48
N GLN A 160 -12.98 12.54 8.82
CA GLN A 160 -14.06 13.16 8.04
C GLN A 160 -13.61 13.55 6.63
N LEU A 161 -12.38 14.06 6.51
CA LEU A 161 -11.79 14.41 5.22
C LEU A 161 -11.59 13.16 4.37
N LEU A 162 -10.97 12.12 4.93
CA LEU A 162 -10.72 10.85 4.25
C LEU A 162 -12.03 10.18 3.82
N SER A 163 -13.07 10.18 4.66
CA SER A 163 -14.38 9.66 4.30
C SER A 163 -14.98 10.43 3.13
N SER A 164 -14.87 11.77 3.12
CA SER A 164 -15.37 12.59 2.01
C SER A 164 -14.63 12.36 0.68
N ILE A 165 -13.31 12.11 0.72
CA ILE A 165 -12.49 11.87 -0.48
C ILE A 165 -12.73 10.46 -1.02
N THR A 166 -12.71 9.46 -0.14
CA THR A 166 -12.71 8.04 -0.52
C THR A 166 -14.11 7.44 -0.64
N LEU A 167 -15.11 8.10 -0.07
CA LEU A 167 -16.47 7.60 0.12
C LEU A 167 -16.54 6.32 0.96
N ILE A 168 -15.52 6.06 1.76
CA ILE A 168 -15.48 4.98 2.73
C ILE A 168 -16.06 5.50 4.04
N GLU A 169 -16.95 4.74 4.66
CA GLU A 169 -17.53 5.10 5.94
C GLU A 169 -16.47 5.13 7.04
N GLU A 170 -16.59 6.10 7.95
CA GLU A 170 -15.63 6.36 9.02
C GLU A 170 -15.32 5.11 9.86
N GLU A 171 -16.31 4.25 10.08
CA GLU A 171 -16.11 3.00 10.83
C GLU A 171 -15.10 2.05 10.18
N PHE A 172 -15.06 1.95 8.84
CA PHE A 172 -14.10 1.09 8.14
C PHE A 172 -12.71 1.74 8.05
N LEU A 173 -12.63 3.07 8.14
CA LEU A 173 -11.34 3.78 8.23
C LEU A 173 -10.69 3.61 9.61
N LEU A 174 -11.49 3.51 10.68
CA LEU A 174 -11.03 3.34 12.08
C LEU A 174 -10.74 1.89 12.50
N SER A 175 -10.67 0.95 11.56
CA SER A 175 -10.35 -0.48 11.78
C SER A 175 -11.54 -1.40 12.10
N LYS A 176 -12.78 -1.05 11.75
CA LYS A 176 -13.85 -2.06 11.67
C LYS A 176 -13.44 -3.13 10.67
N ASP A 177 -13.68 -4.39 11.03
CA ASP A 177 -13.41 -5.50 10.13
C ASP A 177 -14.20 -5.33 8.82
N LEU A 178 -13.45 -5.31 7.71
CA LEU A 178 -13.96 -5.08 6.35
C LEU A 178 -14.99 -6.15 5.94
N GLN A 179 -14.96 -7.33 6.57
CA GLN A 179 -15.93 -8.40 6.29
C GLN A 179 -17.37 -8.05 6.73
N HIS A 180 -17.54 -7.03 7.58
CA HIS A 180 -18.87 -6.48 7.89
C HIS A 180 -19.44 -5.61 6.78
N ALA A 181 -18.62 -5.18 5.80
CA ALA A 181 -19.12 -4.54 4.59
C ALA A 181 -19.54 -5.61 3.58
N SER A 182 -20.69 -5.38 2.93
CA SER A 182 -21.11 -6.21 1.80
C SER A 182 -20.05 -6.18 0.68
N ILE A 183 -20.05 -7.24 -0.15
CA ILE A 183 -19.17 -7.29 -1.32
C ILE A 183 -19.35 -6.06 -2.21
N ALA A 184 -20.58 -5.58 -2.41
CA ALA A 184 -20.83 -4.38 -3.19
C ALA A 184 -20.14 -3.15 -2.63
N LYS A 185 -20.21 -2.97 -1.30
CA LYS A 185 -19.61 -1.81 -0.64
C LYS A 185 -18.09 -1.85 -0.77
N ARG A 186 -17.46 -3.01 -0.56
CA ARG A 186 -16.02 -3.20 -0.77
C ARG A 186 -15.60 -2.93 -2.22
N MET A 187 -16.38 -3.37 -3.20
CA MET A 187 -16.15 -3.04 -4.62
C MET A 187 -16.30 -1.54 -4.90
N SER A 188 -17.29 -0.89 -4.29
CA SER A 188 -17.53 0.55 -4.47
C SER A 188 -16.34 1.41 -4.02
N TRP A 189 -15.63 1.01 -2.96
CA TRP A 189 -14.41 1.69 -2.48
C TRP A 189 -13.28 1.69 -3.51
N ALA A 190 -13.27 0.70 -4.41
CA ALA A 190 -12.30 0.57 -5.51
C ALA A 190 -12.76 1.22 -6.82
N SER A 191 -14.05 1.55 -6.96
CA SER A 191 -14.67 1.93 -8.24
C SER A 191 -14.07 3.17 -8.92
N ARG A 192 -13.51 4.10 -8.12
CA ARG A 192 -12.92 5.37 -8.59
C ARG A 192 -11.40 5.34 -8.67
N ARG A 193 -10.79 4.15 -8.58
CA ARG A 193 -9.34 3.96 -8.54
C ARG A 193 -8.83 3.31 -9.82
N ASP A 194 -7.63 3.73 -10.23
CA ASP A 194 -6.94 3.31 -11.43
C ASP A 194 -5.66 2.54 -11.11
N THR A 195 -5.32 1.61 -12.00
CA THR A 195 -4.09 0.83 -11.93
C THR A 195 -3.31 0.93 -13.24
N SER A 196 -1.98 0.82 -13.17
CA SER A 196 -1.14 0.90 -14.37
C SER A 196 -1.24 -0.36 -15.21
N LYS A 197 -1.21 -1.54 -14.57
CA LYS A 197 -1.50 -2.81 -15.23
C LYS A 197 -2.99 -3.12 -15.04
N ILE A 198 -3.61 -3.68 -16.08
CA ILE A 198 -5.04 -3.94 -16.07
C ILE A 198 -5.41 -5.06 -15.08
N GLU A 199 -4.51 -6.01 -14.86
CA GLU A 199 -4.67 -7.12 -13.92
C GLU A 199 -4.64 -6.65 -12.46
N ASP A 200 -3.90 -5.57 -12.17
CA ASP A 200 -3.82 -5.00 -10.82
C ASP A 200 -5.18 -4.47 -10.33
N ARG A 201 -6.15 -4.21 -11.23
CA ARG A 201 -7.54 -3.91 -10.85
C ARG A 201 -8.15 -5.02 -10.00
N ALA A 202 -7.67 -6.26 -10.18
CA ALA A 202 -8.04 -7.41 -9.38
C ALA A 202 -7.05 -7.61 -8.24
N TYR A 203 -5.76 -7.63 -8.54
CA TYR A 203 -4.74 -8.04 -7.56
C TYR A 203 -4.61 -7.08 -6.38
N CYS A 204 -4.91 -5.79 -6.57
CA CYS A 204 -4.89 -4.83 -5.47
C CYS A 204 -6.06 -5.00 -4.48
N LEU A 205 -7.04 -5.85 -4.78
CA LEU A 205 -8.22 -6.11 -3.97
C LEU A 205 -8.17 -7.44 -3.20
N LEU A 206 -7.15 -8.28 -3.45
CA LEU A 206 -7.06 -9.62 -2.87
C LEU A 206 -7.25 -9.62 -1.35
N GLY A 207 -6.48 -8.81 -0.62
CA GLY A 207 -6.61 -8.74 0.84
C GLY A 207 -7.87 -8.04 1.35
N ILE A 208 -8.51 -7.18 0.54
CA ILE A 208 -9.81 -6.56 0.92
C ILE A 208 -10.93 -7.60 0.93
N PHE A 209 -10.83 -8.59 0.03
CA PHE A 209 -11.76 -9.70 -0.07
C PHE A 209 -11.30 -10.97 0.64
N ASP A 210 -10.10 -10.96 1.23
CA ASP A 210 -9.48 -12.13 1.86
C ASP A 210 -9.37 -13.33 0.88
N ILE A 211 -8.90 -13.05 -0.33
CA ILE A 211 -8.73 -14.02 -1.41
C ILE A 211 -7.25 -14.21 -1.73
N ASN A 212 -6.84 -15.45 -1.95
CA ASN A 212 -5.56 -15.78 -2.56
C ASN A 212 -5.78 -16.41 -3.94
N MET A 213 -5.04 -15.95 -4.95
CA MET A 213 -5.11 -16.53 -6.28
C MET A 213 -3.80 -16.33 -7.07
N PRO A 214 -3.49 -17.20 -8.05
CA PRO A 214 -2.31 -17.05 -8.89
C PRO A 214 -2.30 -15.76 -9.71
N LEU A 215 -1.18 -15.06 -9.73
CA LEU A 215 -0.99 -13.85 -10.54
C LEU A 215 -0.52 -14.21 -11.95
N ILE A 216 -1.30 -13.81 -12.96
CA ILE A 216 -1.03 -14.08 -14.37
C ILE A 216 -1.03 -12.76 -15.12
N TYR A 217 0.08 -12.02 -15.03
CA TYR A 217 0.26 -10.80 -15.83
C TYR A 217 0.24 -11.13 -17.33
N GLY A 218 -0.57 -10.40 -18.10
CA GLY A 218 -0.85 -10.66 -19.52
C GLY A 218 -2.22 -11.30 -19.76
N GLU A 219 -2.95 -11.73 -18.72
CA GLU A 219 -4.31 -12.27 -18.87
C GLU A 219 -5.38 -11.19 -19.10
N GLY A 220 -5.03 -9.91 -18.91
CA GLY A 220 -5.89 -8.76 -19.15
C GLY A 220 -7.09 -8.71 -18.20
N LYS A 221 -8.26 -8.38 -18.73
CA LYS A 221 -9.52 -8.30 -17.95
C LYS A 221 -9.95 -9.64 -17.33
N LYS A 222 -9.33 -10.76 -17.70
CA LYS A 222 -9.63 -12.08 -17.12
C LYS A 222 -9.26 -12.15 -15.64
N ALA A 223 -8.23 -11.41 -15.21
CA ALA A 223 -7.84 -11.33 -13.79
C ALA A 223 -9.00 -10.91 -12.90
N PHE A 224 -9.74 -9.87 -13.30
CA PHE A 224 -10.89 -9.38 -12.55
C PHE A 224 -12.06 -10.37 -12.53
N ARG A 225 -12.31 -11.08 -13.64
CA ARG A 225 -13.33 -12.14 -13.67
C ARG A 225 -12.99 -13.30 -12.75
N ARG A 226 -11.70 -13.65 -12.67
CA ARG A 226 -11.22 -14.67 -11.73
C ARG A 226 -11.41 -14.20 -10.29
N LEU A 227 -11.05 -12.96 -9.95
CA LEU A 227 -11.35 -12.40 -8.63
C LEU A 227 -12.84 -12.51 -8.28
N GLN A 228 -13.74 -12.12 -9.19
CA GLN A 228 -15.19 -12.24 -8.96
C GLN A 228 -15.61 -13.69 -8.72
N LYS A 229 -15.00 -14.65 -9.42
CA LYS A 229 -15.25 -16.07 -9.21
C LYS A 229 -14.79 -16.53 -7.83
N GLU A 230 -13.56 -16.19 -7.42
CA GLU A 230 -13.03 -16.55 -6.09
C GLU A 230 -13.89 -15.92 -4.97
N ILE A 231 -14.35 -14.68 -5.15
CA ILE A 231 -15.28 -14.02 -4.21
C ILE A 231 -16.60 -14.80 -4.10
N LEU A 232 -17.21 -15.20 -5.23
CA LEU A 232 -18.44 -16.00 -5.21
C LEU A 232 -18.26 -17.35 -4.51
N GLU A 233 -17.10 -17.98 -4.70
CA GLU A 233 -16.78 -19.26 -4.06
C GLU A 233 -16.56 -19.09 -2.54
N ALA A 234 -15.93 -17.99 -2.12
CA ALA A 234 -15.69 -17.68 -0.70
C ALA A 234 -16.93 -17.17 0.04
N THR A 235 -17.83 -16.46 -0.65
CA THR A 235 -19.04 -15.85 -0.07
C THR A 235 -20.30 -16.19 -0.88
N PRO A 236 -20.76 -17.46 -0.88
CA PRO A 236 -21.86 -17.92 -1.73
C PRO A 236 -23.19 -17.22 -1.42
N ASP A 237 -23.37 -16.75 -0.20
CA ASP A 237 -24.63 -16.14 0.29
C ASP A 237 -24.67 -14.60 0.10
N ASP A 238 -23.55 -13.95 -0.24
CA ASP A 238 -23.52 -12.50 -0.50
C ASP A 238 -23.65 -12.21 -2.01
N HIS A 239 -24.90 -12.08 -2.47
CA HIS A 239 -25.21 -11.75 -3.86
C HIS A 239 -24.98 -10.28 -4.23
N THR A 240 -24.52 -9.42 -3.31
CA THR A 240 -24.30 -8.00 -3.60
C THR A 240 -23.18 -7.78 -4.61
N LEU A 241 -22.34 -8.79 -4.90
CA LEU A 241 -21.37 -8.75 -6.00
C LEU A 241 -21.98 -8.39 -7.36
N PHE A 242 -23.29 -8.57 -7.57
CA PHE A 242 -23.96 -8.20 -8.81
C PHE A 242 -24.55 -6.78 -8.80
N ALA A 243 -24.38 -6.02 -7.72
CA ALA A 243 -25.06 -4.75 -7.45
C ALA A 243 -24.12 -3.56 -7.15
N TRP A 244 -22.83 -3.64 -7.54
CA TRP A 244 -21.82 -2.59 -7.29
C TRP A 244 -21.53 -1.71 -8.50
#